data_AF-A0A376CKA0-F1
#
_entry.id   AF-A0A376CKA0-F1
#
_cell.length_a   1.000
_cell.length_b   1.000
_cell.length_c   1.000
_cell.angle_alpha   90.00
_cell.angle_beta   90.00
_cell.angle_gamma   90.00
#
_symmetry.space_group_name_H-M   'P 1'
#
loop_
_entity.id
_entity.type
_entity.pdbx_description
1 polymer ?
#
loop_
_entity_poly.entity_id
_entity_poly.type
_entity_poly.pdbx_seq_one_letter_code
_entity_poly.pdbx_strand_id
1 'polypeptide(L)'
;MRKLRPILEAAIGGKSASDLVFTTPRGSALRVGNARRDWFDEAAAVAGVEGLTPHELRHTFASLAIKAGANPKALQASMGHSLITVTMDRLFS
;
A
#
# COMPACT_ATOMS: atom_id res chain seq x y z
N MET A 1 0.28 5.30 18.66
CA MET A 1 0.42 4.65 17.33
C MET A 1 0.73 3.17 17.52
N ARG A 2 -0.13 2.26 17.03
CA ARG A 2 0.13 0.81 17.09
C ARG A 2 1.29 0.49 16.15
N LYS A 3 2.35 -0.18 16.61
CA LYS A 3 3.53 -0.50 15.78
C LYS A 3 3.19 -1.66 14.84
N LEU A 4 3.55 -1.54 13.55
CA LEU A 4 3.26 -2.56 12.52
C LEU A 4 4.09 -3.84 12.70
N ARG A 5 5.34 -3.71 13.17
CA ARG A 5 6.28 -4.81 13.36
C ARG A 5 5.72 -6.02 14.14
N PRO A 6 5.19 -5.88 15.37
CA PRO A 6 4.68 -7.02 16.13
C PRO A 6 3.49 -7.73 15.45
N ILE A 7 2.71 -7.01 14.64
CA ILE A 7 1.60 -7.59 13.88
C ILE A 7 2.15 -8.46 12.74
N LEU A 8 3.17 -7.97 12.04
CA LEU A 8 3.82 -8.72 10.97
C LEU A 8 4.59 -9.94 11.50
N GLU A 9 5.31 -9.80 12.62
CA GLU A 9 6.00 -10.92 13.26
C GLU A 9 5.03 -12.06 13.63
N ALA A 10 3.89 -11.72 14.23
CA ALA A 10 2.85 -12.69 14.53
C ALA A 10 2.25 -13.31 13.25
N ALA A 11 2.03 -12.51 12.19
CA ALA A 11 1.50 -12.99 10.92
C ALA A 11 2.47 -13.90 10.16
N ILE A 12 3.78 -13.73 10.35
CA ILE A 12 4.84 -14.50 9.68
C ILE A 12 5.22 -15.75 10.48
N GLY A 13 4.97 -15.79 11.79
CA GLY A 13 5.33 -16.91 12.66
C GLY A 13 4.90 -18.27 12.08
N GLY A 14 5.86 -19.18 11.89
CA GLY A 14 5.62 -20.54 11.41
C GLY A 14 5.38 -20.66 9.89
N LYS A 15 5.46 -19.57 9.12
CA LYS A 15 5.32 -19.59 7.66
C LYS A 15 6.66 -19.82 6.97
N SER A 16 6.63 -20.58 5.88
CA SER A 16 7.73 -20.69 4.92
C SER A 16 7.84 -19.42 4.06
N ALA A 17 8.97 -19.26 3.36
CA ALA A 17 9.21 -18.09 2.51
C ALA A 17 8.23 -17.95 1.34
N SER A 18 7.59 -19.04 0.92
CA SER A 18 6.59 -19.06 -0.15
C SER A 18 5.15 -18.82 0.34
N ASP A 19 4.92 -18.78 1.64
CA ASP A 19 3.57 -18.65 2.18
C ASP A 19 3.07 -17.21 2.14
N LEU A 20 1.77 -17.08 1.92
CA LEU A 20 1.11 -15.78 1.91
C LEU A 20 1.05 -15.22 3.34
N VAL A 21 1.58 -14.02 3.53
CA VAL A 21 1.49 -13.27 4.79
C VAL A 21 0.10 -12.64 4.95
N PHE A 22 -0.47 -12.12 3.86
CA PHE A 22 -1.79 -11.51 3.85
C PHE A 22 -2.79 -12.38 3.10
N THR A 23 -3.76 -12.92 3.84
CA THR A 23 -4.77 -13.84 3.30
C THR A 23 -6.18 -13.35 3.61
N THR A 24 -7.15 -13.84 2.84
CA THR A 24 -8.56 -13.78 3.24
C THR A 24 -8.76 -14.58 4.54
N PRO A 25 -9.90 -14.43 5.24
CA PRO A 25 -10.26 -15.28 6.38
C PRO A 25 -10.27 -16.79 6.05
N ARG A 26 -10.37 -17.15 4.76
CA ARG A 26 -10.34 -18.53 4.26
C ARG A 26 -8.93 -18.98 3.81
N GLY A 27 -7.88 -18.19 4.07
CA GLY A 27 -6.49 -18.55 3.77
C GLY A 27 -6.04 -18.34 2.33
N SER A 28 -6.90 -17.83 1.44
CA SER A 28 -6.54 -17.55 0.05
C SER A 28 -5.89 -16.18 -0.13
N ALA A 29 -5.22 -15.96 -1.26
CA ALA A 29 -4.63 -14.66 -1.60
C ALA A 29 -5.67 -13.53 -1.62
N LEU A 30 -5.33 -12.40 -1.00
CA LEU A 30 -6.14 -11.19 -1.09
C LEU A 30 -6.17 -10.68 -2.53
N ARG A 31 -7.38 -10.53 -3.07
CA ARG A 31 -7.61 -9.84 -4.34
C ARG A 31 -8.06 -8.42 -4.07
N VAL A 32 -7.51 -7.46 -4.81
CA VAL A 32 -7.80 -6.03 -4.61
C VAL A 32 -9.30 -5.75 -4.61
N GLY A 33 -10.06 -6.25 -5.60
CA GLY A 33 -11.51 -6.01 -5.67
C GLY A 33 -12.32 -6.56 -4.49
N ASN A 34 -11.83 -7.61 -3.82
CA ASN A 34 -12.48 -8.13 -2.61
C ASN A 34 -12.05 -7.32 -1.39
N ALA A 35 -10.75 -7.10 -1.20
CA ALA A 35 -10.24 -6.27 -0.10
C ALA A 35 -10.84 -4.84 -0.09
N ARG A 36 -11.10 -4.28 -1.28
CA ARG A 36 -11.81 -3.01 -1.44
C ARG A 36 -13.18 -3.02 -0.76
N ARG A 37 -14.01 -3.98 -1.15
CA ARG A 37 -15.38 -4.15 -0.65
C ARG A 37 -15.44 -4.64 0.79
N ASP A 38 -14.52 -5.51 1.20
CA ASP A 38 -14.58 -6.22 2.48
C ASP A 38 -14.22 -5.32 3.66
N TRP A 39 -13.30 -4.35 3.49
CA TRP A 39 -12.86 -3.50 4.61
C TRP A 39 -12.28 -2.15 4.22
N PHE A 40 -11.67 -2.03 3.03
CA PHE A 40 -10.92 -0.80 2.70
C PHE A 40 -11.84 0.39 2.45
N ASP A 41 -12.94 0.21 1.71
CA ASP A 41 -13.86 1.30 1.40
C ASP A 41 -14.56 1.82 2.67
N GLU A 42 -14.90 0.92 3.59
CA GLU A 42 -15.41 1.30 4.92
C GLU A 42 -14.35 2.07 5.72
N ALA A 43 -13.10 1.59 5.76
CA ALA A 43 -12.02 2.29 6.44
C ALA A 43 -11.77 3.69 5.85
N ALA A 44 -11.87 3.85 4.53
CA ALA A 44 -11.79 5.14 3.85
C ALA A 44 -12.95 6.08 4.24
N ALA A 45 -14.17 5.56 4.30
CA ALA A 45 -15.34 6.30 4.75
C ALA A 45 -15.22 6.76 6.21
N VAL A 46 -14.75 5.87 7.11
CA VAL A 46 -14.49 6.22 8.52
C VAL A 46 -13.39 7.27 8.64
N ALA A 47 -12.39 7.25 7.77
CA ALA A 47 -11.37 8.28 7.69
C ALA A 47 -11.86 9.61 7.09
N GLY A 48 -13.10 9.66 6.57
CA GLY A 48 -13.67 10.84 5.93
C GLY A 48 -13.04 11.19 4.58
N VAL A 49 -12.42 10.21 3.90
CA VAL A 49 -11.74 10.43 2.61
C VAL A 49 -12.53 9.76 1.49
N GLU A 50 -13.28 10.57 0.74
CA GLU A 50 -14.05 10.09 -0.41
C GLU A 50 -13.13 9.66 -1.57
N GLY A 51 -13.51 8.59 -2.28
CA GLY A 51 -12.81 8.15 -3.49
C GLY A 51 -11.41 7.57 -3.26
N LEU A 52 -10.98 7.37 -2.00
CA LEU A 52 -9.67 6.82 -1.70
C LEU A 52 -9.51 5.43 -2.31
N THR A 53 -8.37 5.19 -2.97
CA THR A 53 -7.99 3.88 -3.47
C THR A 53 -6.57 3.52 -3.03
N PRO A 54 -6.19 2.23 -3.02
CA PRO A 54 -4.80 1.83 -2.79
C PRO A 54 -3.81 2.48 -3.76
N HIS A 55 -4.24 2.82 -4.97
CA HIS A 55 -3.42 3.53 -5.96
C HIS A 55 -3.19 4.99 -5.55
N GLU A 56 -4.23 5.67 -5.08
CA GLU A 56 -4.13 7.05 -4.57
C GLU A 56 -3.26 7.14 -3.31
N LEU A 57 -3.30 6.12 -2.44
CA LEU A 57 -2.37 6.01 -1.31
C LEU A 57 -0.92 5.89 -1.78
N ARG A 58 -0.68 5.11 -2.85
CA ARG A 58 0.65 4.96 -3.45
C ARG A 58 1.15 6.28 -4.05
N HIS A 59 0.28 7.05 -4.71
CA HIS A 59 0.61 8.39 -5.18
C HIS A 59 0.92 9.35 -4.04
N THR A 60 0.09 9.34 -3.00
CA THR A 60 0.30 10.18 -1.82
C THR A 60 1.64 9.88 -1.16
N PHE A 61 2.01 8.61 -1.03
CA PHE A 61 3.33 8.21 -0.53
C PHE A 61 4.47 8.80 -1.38
N ALA A 62 4.38 8.72 -2.72
CA ALA A 62 5.39 9.32 -3.59
C ALA A 62 5.49 10.84 -3.40
N SER A 63 4.36 11.54 -3.42
CA SER A 63 4.33 13.00 -3.24
C SER A 63 4.90 13.43 -1.89
N LEU A 64 4.57 12.71 -0.81
CA LEU A 64 5.11 12.99 0.52
C LEU A 64 6.61 12.68 0.60
N ALA A 65 7.07 11.58 0.02
CA ALA A 65 8.49 11.23 0.00
C ALA A 65 9.32 12.26 -0.78
N ILE A 66 8.83 12.73 -1.93
CA ILE A 66 9.46 13.79 -2.71
C ILE A 66 9.53 15.09 -1.90
N LYS A 67 8.42 15.51 -1.27
CA LYS A 67 8.39 16.69 -0.40
C LYS A 67 9.35 16.59 0.77
N ALA A 68 9.57 15.38 1.30
CA ALA A 68 10.53 15.11 2.37
C ALA A 68 12.00 15.02 1.90
N GLY A 69 12.27 15.25 0.60
CA GLY A 69 13.63 15.21 0.04
C GLY A 69 14.18 13.80 -0.22
N ALA A 70 13.30 12.80 -0.38
CA ALA A 70 13.74 11.45 -0.69
C ALA A 70 14.50 11.40 -2.03
N ASN A 71 15.58 10.61 -2.07
CA ASN A 71 16.30 10.37 -3.30
C ASN A 71 15.38 9.66 -4.32
N PRO A 72 15.18 10.21 -5.53
CA PRO A 72 14.28 9.63 -6.54
C PRO A 72 14.60 8.17 -6.88
N LYS A 73 15.87 7.79 -6.90
CA LYS A 73 16.31 6.42 -7.18
C LYS A 73 15.92 5.46 -6.06
N ALA A 74 16.03 5.90 -4.80
CA ALA A 74 15.60 5.12 -3.65
C ALA A 74 14.07 4.98 -3.59
N LEU A 75 13.34 6.07 -3.91
CA LEU A 75 11.88 6.05 -3.99
C LEU A 75 11.39 5.09 -5.09
N GLN A 76 12.01 5.13 -6.26
CA GLN A 76 11.71 4.23 -7.37
C GLN A 76 11.93 2.75 -6.98
N ALA A 77 13.04 2.44 -6.29
CA ALA A 77 13.29 1.09 -5.79
C ALA A 77 12.25 0.65 -4.76
N SER A 78 11.89 1.53 -3.82
CA SER A 78 10.87 1.26 -2.79
C SER A 78 9.48 1.05 -3.38
N MET A 79 9.14 1.73 -4.47
CA MET A 79 7.83 1.62 -5.09
C MET A 79 7.80 0.53 -6.16
N GLY A 80 8.94 0.04 -6.65
CA GLY A 80 9.04 -0.86 -7.80
C GLY A 80 8.95 -0.11 -9.13
N HIS A 81 9.52 -0.70 -10.20
CA HIS A 81 9.76 -0.09 -11.52
C HIS A 81 8.57 0.64 -12.19
N SER A 82 7.34 0.48 -11.71
CA SER A 82 6.15 1.17 -12.21
C SER A 82 6.09 2.67 -11.91
N LEU A 83 7.01 3.22 -11.10
CA LEU A 83 7.01 4.67 -10.85
C LEU A 83 7.41 5.50 -12.09
N ILE A 84 8.23 4.92 -12.98
CA ILE A 84 8.62 5.59 -14.23
C ILE A 84 7.41 5.71 -15.18
N THR A 85 6.44 4.81 -15.10
CA THR A 85 5.29 4.81 -16.03
C THR A 85 4.12 5.68 -15.57
N VAL A 86 4.04 6.08 -14.29
CA VAL A 86 2.86 6.81 -13.75
C VAL A 86 3.18 8.22 -13.23
N THR A 87 4.38 8.76 -13.45
CA THR A 87 4.76 10.03 -12.80
C THR A 87 5.51 10.99 -13.72
N MET A 88 4.94 11.33 -14.88
CA MET A 88 5.41 12.48 -15.69
C MET A 88 4.28 13.28 -16.36
N ASP A 89 3.03 13.18 -15.88
CA ASP A 89 1.91 13.94 -16.48
C ASP A 89 0.98 14.66 -15.47
N ARG A 90 1.14 14.43 -14.15
CA ARG A 90 0.28 15.05 -13.12
C ARG A 90 0.96 16.02 -12.15
N LEU A 91 2.26 16.28 -12.31
CA LEU A 91 3.01 17.13 -11.37
C LEU A 91 3.27 18.56 -11.87
N PHE A 92 2.80 18.93 -13.08
CA PHE A 92 3.09 20.24 -13.70
C PHE A 92 1.90 20.91 -14.41
N SER A 93 0.65 20.71 -13.97
CA SER A 93 -0.48 21.57 -14.36
C SER A 93 -0.99 22.39 -13.21
#